data_AF-A0A6B1EWZ6-F1
#
_entry.id   AF-A0A6B1EWZ6-F1
#
_cell.length_a   1.000
_cell.length_b   1.000
_cell.length_c   1.000
_cell.angle_alpha   90.00
_cell.angle_beta   90.00
_cell.angle_gamma   90.00
#
_symmetry.space_group_name_H-M   'P 1'
#
loop_
_entity.id
_entity.type
_entity.pdbx_description
1 polymer ?
#
loop_
_entity_poly.entity_id
_entity_poly.type
_entity_poly.pdbx_seq_one_letter_code
_entity_poly.pdbx_strand_id
1 'polypeptide(L)'
;MPRFSWNSLKHFWQIQLTVALCTAVATGVLAGALIVGDSVRGSLRSLTTERLGAIQHVLLADHFFQPDLLQRENKVPAILLNGTIVAPQTQTRASKVNIAGVTDDFFTFWQEDTAPNLNKAPEHPFNAIVINEALQNELNVQVGDTLLVNMSQAADIHPEFLLGERDAASAIQSLRLVISDIIPTKNAGRFSLQANQSLPFNAFIPLPVLQKALGQGDKVNAVFTADTDAISAEELPLTLDALGLRIKTRENHFDLQSQQYLLKPLLSETARTVATENRIPTLPTLTYLANTITANDKVIPYSTIVALPTDEGEFAKLLNMHTTEAQHLAYEQARKEKIGQVTLEIDKLRKEKRKLRSTKKDKEQAKKINKDLELLHKSLRDSGIILNRWAAEDLGVKVGDEIIVTYYSVSAEEAYITETAFFRLKGILPIEGIVADRDIIPEFPGIHDSDDMSEWKSPFPIDYTLVREKDETYWDEYGATPKAFISLEIGKRLWQNRFGDLTTIRMEAAPDIDIQGTRARFETEFLKKIQPEQVGFQFLSVQADGLQAATGATDFGMLFGSLSGFIIIAVALLVAMLFRVGVEQRSREIGLLQAVGYP
;
A
#
# COMPACT_ATOMS: atom_id res chain seq x y z
N MET A 1 76.06 -5.49 -33.85
CA MET A 1 75.06 -4.42 -33.58
C MET A 1 74.73 -4.12 -32.10
N PRO A 2 75.40 -4.62 -31.04
CA PRO A 2 75.07 -4.21 -29.66
C PRO A 2 75.90 -3.02 -29.12
N ARG A 3 76.93 -2.55 -29.83
CA ARG A 3 77.79 -1.44 -29.35
C ARG A 3 77.30 -0.02 -29.70
N PHE A 4 76.27 0.11 -30.55
CA PHE A 4 75.69 1.42 -30.89
C PHE A 4 74.56 1.86 -29.95
N SER A 5 74.01 0.96 -29.12
CA SER A 5 72.86 1.28 -28.25
C SER A 5 73.26 2.13 -27.05
N TRP A 6 74.39 1.87 -26.40
CA TRP A 6 74.76 2.54 -25.16
C TRP A 6 75.21 3.99 -25.36
N ASN A 7 75.93 4.26 -26.46
CA ASN A 7 76.34 5.63 -26.81
C ASN A 7 75.15 6.45 -27.32
N SER A 8 74.19 5.83 -28.03
CA SER A 8 72.93 6.48 -28.43
C SER A 8 72.02 6.78 -27.23
N LEU A 9 71.93 5.86 -26.26
CA LEU A 9 71.24 6.06 -24.98
C LEU A 9 71.82 7.22 -24.18
N LYS A 10 73.15 7.35 -24.11
CA LYS A 10 73.80 8.50 -23.46
C LYS A 10 73.61 9.81 -24.24
N HIS A 11 73.68 9.78 -25.57
CA HIS A 11 73.59 10.97 -26.39
C HIS A 11 72.16 11.56 -26.45
N PHE A 12 71.13 10.71 -26.40
CA PHE A 12 69.72 11.12 -26.39
C PHE A 12 69.02 10.87 -25.04
N TRP A 13 69.78 10.91 -23.95
CA TRP A 13 69.27 10.55 -22.62
C TRP A 13 68.04 11.36 -22.19
N GLN A 14 67.93 12.64 -22.58
CA GLN A 14 66.76 13.49 -22.28
C GLN A 14 65.46 12.98 -22.92
N ILE A 15 65.52 12.50 -24.16
CA ILE A 15 64.34 11.97 -24.87
C ILE A 15 63.95 10.62 -24.27
N GLN A 16 64.93 9.75 -24.01
CA GLN A 16 64.70 8.44 -23.40
C GLN A 16 64.15 8.55 -21.97
N LEU A 17 64.62 9.53 -21.19
CA LEU A 17 64.09 9.87 -19.88
C LEU A 17 62.63 10.32 -19.98
N THR A 18 62.30 11.16 -20.97
CA THR A 18 60.93 11.66 -21.18
C THR A 18 59.97 10.51 -21.53
N VAL A 19 60.38 9.61 -22.43
CA VAL A 19 59.59 8.42 -22.78
C VAL A 19 59.42 7.49 -21.57
N ALA A 20 60.49 7.23 -20.82
CA ALA A 20 60.42 6.40 -19.61
C ALA A 20 59.47 7.00 -18.57
N LEU A 21 59.52 8.32 -18.35
CA LEU A 21 58.60 9.03 -17.45
C LEU A 21 57.15 8.94 -17.93
N CYS A 22 56.91 9.15 -19.23
CA CYS A 22 55.55 9.03 -19.80
C CYS A 22 54.98 7.62 -19.63
N THR A 23 55.79 6.59 -19.91
CA THR A 23 55.39 5.18 -19.71
C THR A 23 55.13 4.88 -18.23
N ALA A 24 55.98 5.37 -17.32
CA ALA A 24 55.77 5.18 -15.88
C ALA A 24 54.46 5.83 -15.39
N VAL A 25 54.15 7.05 -15.86
CA VAL A 25 52.91 7.75 -15.54
C VAL A 25 51.70 7.00 -16.12
N ALA A 26 51.75 6.57 -17.38
CA ALA A 26 50.68 5.81 -18.02
C ALA A 26 50.36 4.51 -17.26
N THR A 27 51.39 3.73 -16.91
CA THR A 27 51.24 2.50 -16.12
C THR A 27 50.71 2.79 -14.72
N GLY A 28 51.21 3.84 -14.06
CA GLY A 28 50.77 4.24 -12.72
C GLY A 28 49.29 4.66 -12.69
N VAL A 29 48.84 5.40 -13.69
CA VAL A 29 47.44 5.83 -13.82
C VAL A 29 46.52 4.63 -14.08
N LEU A 30 46.89 3.71 -14.98
CA LEU A 30 46.13 2.48 -15.23
C LEU A 30 46.04 1.58 -14.00
N ALA A 31 47.17 1.36 -13.31
CA ALA A 31 47.20 0.56 -12.09
C ALA A 31 46.37 1.21 -10.98
N GLY A 32 46.48 2.53 -10.81
CA GLY A 32 45.69 3.28 -9.82
C GLY A 32 44.18 3.19 -10.08
N ALA A 33 43.76 3.34 -11.34
CA ALA A 33 42.37 3.20 -11.75
C ALA A 33 41.78 1.82 -11.40
N LEU A 34 42.51 0.75 -11.69
CA LEU A 34 42.08 -0.62 -11.38
C LEU A 34 42.01 -0.88 -9.88
N ILE A 35 43.03 -0.46 -9.11
CA ILE A 35 43.10 -0.65 -7.66
C ILE A 35 41.97 0.10 -6.95
N VAL A 36 41.68 1.33 -7.37
CA VAL A 36 40.58 2.14 -6.78
C VAL A 36 39.23 1.50 -7.08
N GLY A 37 39.01 1.04 -8.31
CA GLY A 37 37.78 0.33 -8.69
C GLY A 37 37.52 -0.92 -7.84
N ASP A 38 38.54 -1.77 -7.67
CA ASP A 38 38.43 -2.97 -6.84
C ASP A 38 38.26 -2.66 -5.36
N SER A 39 38.92 -1.61 -4.85
CA SER A 39 38.80 -1.19 -3.44
C SER A 39 37.39 -0.69 -3.13
N VAL A 40 36.78 0.11 -4.02
CA VAL A 40 35.39 0.58 -3.85
C VAL A 40 34.42 -0.59 -3.89
N ARG A 41 34.55 -1.50 -4.86
CA ARG A 41 33.71 -2.69 -4.97
C ARG A 41 33.83 -3.60 -3.75
N GLY A 42 35.06 -3.82 -3.28
CA GLY A 42 35.34 -4.57 -2.06
C GLY A 42 34.72 -3.92 -0.82
N SER A 43 34.80 -2.59 -0.70
CA SER A 43 34.22 -1.85 0.42
C SER A 43 32.70 -1.93 0.43
N LEU A 44 32.04 -1.75 -0.72
CA LEU A 44 30.58 -1.87 -0.84
C LEU A 44 30.10 -3.30 -0.53
N ARG A 45 30.85 -4.31 -1.00
CA ARG A 45 30.57 -5.71 -0.67
C ARG A 45 30.68 -5.98 0.83
N SER A 46 31.74 -5.49 1.47
CA SER A 46 31.93 -5.62 2.92
C SER A 46 30.80 -4.94 3.69
N LEU A 47 30.36 -3.75 3.27
CA LEU A 47 29.24 -3.04 3.88
C LEU A 47 27.92 -3.81 3.75
N THR A 48 27.68 -4.50 2.63
CA THR A 48 26.50 -5.36 2.49
C THR A 48 26.54 -6.52 3.46
N THR A 49 27.66 -7.23 3.57
CA THR A 49 27.81 -8.36 4.49
C THR A 49 27.71 -7.92 5.96
N GLU A 50 28.31 -6.79 6.30
CA GLU A 50 28.20 -6.21 7.65
C GLU A 50 26.75 -5.82 7.98
N ARG A 51 26.05 -5.17 7.04
CA ARG A 51 24.66 -4.71 7.23
C ARG A 51 23.64 -5.84 7.37
N LEU A 52 23.83 -6.96 6.68
CA LEU A 52 22.84 -8.05 6.62
C LEU A 52 23.25 -9.27 7.47
N GLY A 53 24.52 -9.38 7.85
CA GLY A 53 25.04 -10.56 8.54
C GLY A 53 24.84 -11.82 7.69
N ALA A 54 24.40 -12.90 8.34
CA ALA A 54 24.08 -14.16 7.69
C ALA A 54 22.69 -14.20 7.02
N ILE A 55 21.91 -13.12 7.05
CA ILE A 55 20.58 -13.08 6.40
C ILE A 55 20.77 -13.21 4.89
N GLN A 56 20.16 -14.25 4.32
CA GLN A 56 20.18 -14.54 2.88
C GLN A 56 18.91 -14.04 2.19
N HIS A 57 17.76 -14.44 2.76
CA HIS A 57 16.44 -14.18 2.20
C HIS A 57 15.50 -13.59 3.25
N VAL A 58 14.53 -12.81 2.78
CA VAL A 58 13.50 -12.19 3.60
C VAL A 58 12.16 -12.37 2.92
N LEU A 59 11.19 -12.93 3.65
CA LEU A 59 9.79 -12.83 3.30
C LEU A 59 9.24 -11.56 3.93
N LEU A 60 8.81 -10.59 3.12
CA LEU A 60 8.24 -9.33 3.59
C LEU A 60 6.79 -9.22 3.10
N ALA A 61 5.90 -8.66 3.90
CA ALA A 61 4.53 -8.34 3.51
C ALA A 61 4.16 -6.90 3.88
N ASP A 62 3.19 -6.34 3.14
CA ASP A 62 2.57 -5.04 3.46
C ASP A 62 1.51 -5.13 4.57
N HIS A 63 1.22 -6.33 5.05
CA HIS A 63 0.27 -6.66 6.10
C HIS A 63 0.87 -7.65 7.11
N PHE A 64 0.17 -7.89 8.21
CA PHE A 64 0.59 -8.82 9.26
C PHE A 64 0.07 -10.24 8.98
N PHE A 65 0.93 -11.24 9.13
CA PHE A 65 0.65 -12.66 8.91
C PHE A 65 1.30 -13.52 10.01
N GLN A 66 0.83 -14.76 10.19
CA GLN A 66 1.44 -15.67 11.15
C GLN A 66 2.81 -16.18 10.63
N PRO A 67 3.87 -16.19 11.43
CA PRO A 67 5.20 -16.63 10.99
C PRO A 67 5.25 -18.11 10.58
N ASP A 68 4.28 -18.91 11.04
CA ASP A 68 4.10 -20.32 10.66
C ASP A 68 3.52 -20.54 9.26
N LEU A 69 3.08 -19.46 8.60
CA LEU A 69 2.72 -19.49 7.20
C LEU A 69 3.90 -19.90 6.30
N LEU A 70 5.13 -19.50 6.67
CA LEU A 70 6.34 -19.96 5.99
C LEU A 70 6.75 -21.35 6.52
N GLN A 71 6.66 -22.36 5.65
CA GLN A 71 7.02 -23.74 5.94
C GLN A 71 8.53 -23.96 5.86
N ARG A 72 9.26 -23.37 6.81
CA ARG A 72 10.72 -23.47 6.91
C ARG A 72 11.16 -23.58 8.37
N GLU A 73 12.19 -24.39 8.62
CA GLU A 73 12.71 -24.60 9.98
C GLU A 73 13.53 -23.39 10.47
N ASN A 74 14.50 -22.93 9.67
CA ASN A 74 15.36 -21.81 10.01
C ASN A 74 14.71 -20.47 9.66
N LYS A 75 13.85 -19.98 10.54
CA LYS A 75 13.15 -18.70 10.38
C LYS A 75 13.20 -17.86 11.64
N VAL A 76 13.42 -16.56 11.47
CA VAL A 76 13.38 -15.58 12.56
C VAL A 76 12.27 -14.56 12.26
N PRO A 77 11.17 -14.55 13.04
CA PRO A 77 10.06 -13.64 12.82
C PRO A 77 10.39 -12.22 13.31
N ALA A 78 9.90 -11.21 12.60
CA ALA A 78 10.11 -9.81 12.98
C ALA A 78 9.02 -8.87 12.49
N ILE A 79 8.85 -7.75 13.18
CA ILE A 79 8.05 -6.63 12.72
C ILE A 79 9.00 -5.52 12.27
N LEU A 80 8.89 -5.08 11.02
CA LEU A 80 9.64 -3.95 10.48
C LEU A 80 8.70 -2.79 10.18
N LEU A 81 8.96 -1.65 10.82
CA LEU A 81 8.18 -0.42 10.66
C LEU A 81 9.10 0.79 10.60
N ASN A 82 8.59 1.89 10.06
CA ASN A 82 9.23 3.19 10.14
C ASN A 82 8.48 4.08 11.14
N GLY A 83 9.21 4.85 11.93
CA GLY A 83 8.59 5.75 12.89
C GLY A 83 9.42 6.98 13.22
N THR A 84 8.94 7.69 14.24
CA THR A 84 9.60 8.85 14.83
C THR A 84 9.85 8.53 16.30
N ILE A 85 11.04 8.85 16.79
CA ILE A 85 11.37 8.73 18.20
C ILE A 85 11.61 10.12 18.78
N VAL A 86 10.99 10.39 19.93
CA VAL A 86 11.16 11.63 20.70
C VAL A 86 11.77 11.29 22.05
N ALA A 87 12.79 12.05 22.46
CA ALA A 87 13.39 11.96 23.78
C ALA A 87 12.91 13.15 24.64
N PRO A 88 11.97 12.95 25.59
CA PRO A 88 11.37 14.05 26.34
C PRO A 88 12.37 14.84 27.19
N GLN A 89 13.39 14.17 27.73
CA GLN A 89 14.41 14.75 28.61
C GLN A 89 15.28 15.78 27.87
N THR A 90 15.69 15.43 26.66
CA THR A 90 16.60 16.24 25.84
C THR A 90 15.85 17.12 24.84
N GLN A 91 14.54 16.94 24.72
CA GLN A 91 13.65 17.61 23.75
C GLN A 91 14.11 17.43 22.29
N THR A 92 14.77 16.31 22.00
CA THR A 92 15.22 15.96 20.65
C THR A 92 14.25 14.99 19.98
N ARG A 93 14.32 14.93 18.65
CA ARG A 93 13.47 14.08 17.81
C ARG A 93 14.27 13.53 16.65
N ALA A 94 14.16 12.24 16.41
CA ALA A 94 14.65 11.57 15.21
C ALA A 94 13.46 11.06 14.39
N SER A 95 13.47 11.32 13.07
CA SER A 95 12.44 10.84 12.13
C SER A 95 13.04 9.81 11.18
N LYS A 96 12.20 8.99 10.55
CA LYS A 96 12.63 7.89 9.66
C LYS A 96 13.52 6.87 10.40
N VAL A 97 13.14 6.56 11.64
CA VAL A 97 13.78 5.52 12.43
C VAL A 97 13.23 4.17 12.00
N ASN A 98 14.14 3.23 11.68
CA ASN A 98 13.80 1.83 11.45
C ASN A 98 13.50 1.19 12.81
N ILE A 99 12.24 0.85 13.04
CA ILE A 99 11.78 0.18 14.24
C ILE A 99 11.65 -1.30 13.91
N ALA A 100 12.41 -2.14 14.63
CA ALA A 100 12.42 -3.58 14.47
C ALA A 100 11.91 -4.25 15.76
N GLY A 101 10.74 -4.89 15.68
CA GLY A 101 10.27 -5.83 16.69
C GLY A 101 10.92 -7.19 16.46
N VAL A 102 11.83 -7.61 17.33
CA VAL A 102 12.67 -8.80 17.10
C VAL A 102 12.77 -9.68 18.36
N THR A 103 13.15 -10.93 18.16
CA THR A 103 13.60 -11.84 19.23
C THR A 103 15.12 -11.80 19.37
N ASP A 104 15.67 -12.40 20.43
CA ASP A 104 17.11 -12.49 20.63
C ASP A 104 17.80 -13.26 19.47
N ASP A 105 17.10 -14.22 18.85
CA ASP A 105 17.59 -15.00 17.70
C ASP A 105 17.98 -14.12 16.50
N PHE A 106 17.38 -12.94 16.36
CA PHE A 106 17.73 -12.00 15.29
C PHE A 106 19.19 -11.58 15.33
N PHE A 107 19.76 -11.40 16.52
CA PHE A 107 21.15 -10.94 16.66
C PHE A 107 22.18 -12.04 16.35
N THR A 108 21.74 -13.31 16.34
CA THR A 108 22.61 -14.44 16.02
C THR A 108 23.12 -14.41 14.58
N PHE A 109 22.44 -13.69 13.66
CA PHE A 109 22.90 -13.48 12.29
C PHE A 109 24.26 -12.78 12.20
N TRP A 110 24.71 -12.07 13.25
CA TRP A 110 25.98 -11.32 13.25
C TRP A 110 27.11 -11.94 14.09
N GLN A 111 26.92 -13.11 14.71
CA GLN A 111 27.93 -13.82 15.52
C GLN A 111 28.73 -12.90 16.48
N GLU A 112 28.06 -11.96 17.14
CA GLU A 112 28.75 -11.04 18.06
C GLU A 112 29.06 -11.69 19.42
N ASP A 113 30.16 -11.26 20.06
CA ASP A 113 30.61 -11.77 21.36
C ASP A 113 29.59 -11.53 22.49
N THR A 114 28.72 -10.52 22.34
CA THR A 114 27.67 -10.18 23.31
C THR A 114 26.40 -9.72 22.59
N ALA A 115 25.33 -10.49 22.69
CA ALA A 115 24.00 -10.08 22.23
C ALA A 115 23.46 -8.93 23.10
N PRO A 116 22.77 -7.94 22.50
CA PRO A 116 22.20 -6.83 23.25
C PRO A 116 21.09 -7.27 24.19
N ASN A 117 20.91 -6.54 25.27
CA ASN A 117 19.90 -6.89 26.28
C ASN A 117 18.51 -6.32 25.93
N LEU A 118 17.67 -7.11 25.25
CA LEU A 118 16.31 -6.72 24.87
C LEU A 118 15.28 -6.91 25.98
N ASN A 119 15.54 -7.78 26.95
CA ASN A 119 14.52 -8.26 27.88
C ASN A 119 14.59 -7.61 29.29
N LYS A 120 15.54 -6.71 29.56
CA LYS A 120 15.73 -6.14 30.91
C LYS A 120 16.04 -4.65 30.91
N ALA A 121 15.09 -3.84 31.38
CA ALA A 121 15.37 -2.51 31.93
C ALA A 121 15.71 -2.69 33.43
N PRO A 122 16.95 -2.47 33.90
CA PRO A 122 17.36 -2.88 35.24
C PRO A 122 16.56 -2.23 36.40
N GLU A 123 15.89 -1.08 36.20
CA GLU A 123 15.36 -0.26 37.30
C GLU A 123 14.04 0.48 37.00
N HIS A 124 13.32 0.13 35.91
CA HIS A 124 12.11 0.87 35.49
C HIS A 124 10.91 -0.04 35.16
N PRO A 125 9.67 0.45 35.32
CA PRO A 125 8.45 -0.31 35.00
C PRO A 125 8.13 -0.39 33.50
N PHE A 126 8.89 0.31 32.66
CA PHE A 126 8.65 0.38 31.21
C PHE A 126 9.44 -0.71 30.47
N ASN A 127 8.93 -1.11 29.32
CA ASN A 127 9.61 -2.07 28.46
C ASN A 127 10.92 -1.47 27.90
N ALA A 128 11.86 -2.36 27.59
CA ALA A 128 13.17 -2.01 27.09
C ALA A 128 13.15 -1.67 25.57
N ILE A 129 14.12 -0.84 25.17
CA ILE A 129 14.48 -0.57 23.77
C ILE A 129 16.00 -0.56 23.65
N VAL A 130 16.51 -1.17 22.59
CA VAL A 130 17.92 -1.09 22.21
C VAL A 130 18.02 -0.16 21.01
N ILE A 131 18.96 0.79 21.03
CA ILE A 131 19.18 1.71 19.91
C ILE A 131 20.61 1.58 19.39
N ASN A 132 20.87 2.03 18.17
CA ASN A 132 22.24 2.15 17.69
C ASN A 132 22.86 3.51 18.05
N GLU A 133 24.20 3.58 18.06
CA GLU A 133 24.95 4.83 18.34
C GLU A 133 24.54 5.99 17.42
N ALA A 134 24.19 5.73 16.15
CA ALA A 134 23.73 6.79 15.25
C ALA A 134 22.47 7.49 15.78
N LEU A 135 21.49 6.72 16.25
CA LEU A 135 20.27 7.25 16.86
C LEU A 135 20.55 7.87 18.24
N GLN A 136 21.47 7.27 19.02
CA GLN A 136 21.91 7.85 20.28
C GLN A 136 22.46 9.27 20.09
N ASN A 137 23.37 9.45 19.12
CA ASN A 137 24.01 10.73 18.84
C ASN A 137 23.01 11.79 18.36
N GLU A 138 22.03 11.39 17.53
CA GLU A 138 20.95 12.27 17.07
C GLU A 138 20.06 12.74 18.22
N LEU A 139 19.75 11.85 19.17
CA LEU A 139 18.86 12.15 20.29
C LEU A 139 19.59 12.72 21.52
N ASN A 140 20.91 12.60 21.58
CA ASN A 140 21.76 12.95 22.72
C ASN A 140 21.36 12.25 24.03
N VAL A 141 21.08 10.94 23.96
CA VAL A 141 20.55 10.12 25.07
C VAL A 141 21.56 9.09 25.59
N GLN A 142 21.29 8.51 26.75
CA GLN A 142 22.09 7.49 27.41
C GLN A 142 21.24 6.28 27.84
N VAL A 143 21.91 5.16 28.15
CA VAL A 143 21.24 3.99 28.74
C VAL A 143 20.49 4.42 30.01
N GLY A 144 19.22 4.02 30.13
CA GLY A 144 18.31 4.43 31.19
C GLY A 144 17.35 5.58 30.83
N ASP A 145 17.62 6.35 29.77
CA ASP A 145 16.69 7.42 29.34
C ASP A 145 15.40 6.83 28.74
N THR A 146 14.31 7.62 28.82
CA THR A 146 13.02 7.22 28.24
C THR A 146 12.85 7.75 26.83
N LEU A 147 12.30 6.93 25.95
CA LEU A 147 11.95 7.28 24.59
C LEU A 147 10.44 7.14 24.36
N LEU A 148 9.88 8.06 23.58
CA LEU A 148 8.54 7.93 23.02
C LEU A 148 8.67 7.52 21.56
N VAL A 149 8.27 6.29 21.24
CA VAL A 149 8.29 5.75 19.90
C VAL A 149 6.91 5.92 19.28
N ASN A 150 6.83 6.77 18.27
CA ASN A 150 5.60 7.06 17.54
C ASN A 150 5.63 6.26 16.22
N MET A 151 4.62 5.42 16.02
CA MET A 151 4.47 4.56 14.86
C MET A 151 3.03 4.59 14.35
N SER A 152 2.85 4.32 13.05
CA SER A 152 1.51 4.21 12.47
C SER A 152 0.77 3.01 13.07
N GLN A 153 -0.46 3.21 13.52
CA GLN A 153 -1.34 2.12 13.93
C GLN A 153 -1.69 1.26 12.72
N ALA A 154 -1.67 -0.07 12.90
CA ALA A 154 -2.24 -0.98 11.93
C ALA A 154 -3.78 -0.87 12.02
N ALA A 155 -4.39 -0.03 11.19
CA ALA A 155 -5.84 0.06 11.13
C ALA A 155 -6.40 -1.17 10.42
N ASP A 156 -7.36 -1.85 11.05
CA ASP A 156 -8.03 -3.01 10.44
C ASP A 156 -8.88 -2.59 9.22
N ILE A 157 -9.41 -1.37 9.21
CA ILE A 157 -10.22 -0.81 8.12
C ILE A 157 -9.52 0.42 7.53
N HIS A 158 -9.39 0.46 6.20
CA HIS A 158 -8.68 1.55 5.53
C HIS A 158 -9.35 2.93 5.77
N PRO A 159 -8.59 4.01 6.03
CA PRO A 159 -9.13 5.38 6.24
C PRO A 159 -9.91 5.98 5.06
N GLU A 160 -9.91 5.35 3.88
CA GLU A 160 -10.73 5.78 2.74
C GLU A 160 -12.13 5.14 2.71
N PHE A 161 -12.40 4.22 3.63
CA PHE A 161 -13.73 3.62 3.81
C PHE A 161 -14.47 4.28 4.96
N LEU A 162 -15.81 4.37 4.90
CA LEU A 162 -16.63 5.09 5.88
C LEU A 162 -16.27 4.77 7.35
N LEU A 163 -16.03 3.48 7.64
CA LEU A 163 -15.70 2.95 8.96
C LEU A 163 -14.20 3.01 9.33
N GLY A 164 -13.33 3.48 8.44
CA GLY A 164 -11.91 3.64 8.75
C GLY A 164 -11.68 4.75 9.77
N GLU A 165 -10.79 4.53 10.73
CA GLU A 165 -10.37 5.55 11.69
C GLU A 165 -9.47 6.58 10.99
N ARG A 166 -9.71 7.88 11.25
CA ARG A 166 -9.02 8.99 10.55
C ARG A 166 -8.40 10.01 11.49
N ASP A 167 -8.69 9.95 12.79
CA ASP A 167 -8.06 10.88 13.71
C ASP A 167 -6.56 10.60 13.71
N ALA A 168 -5.76 11.60 13.29
CA ALA A 168 -4.31 11.50 13.27
C ALA A 168 -3.73 11.21 14.67
N ALA A 169 -4.44 11.60 15.74
CA ALA A 169 -4.07 11.25 17.11
C ALA A 169 -4.33 9.77 17.42
N SER A 170 -5.39 9.18 16.86
CA SER A 170 -5.69 7.75 16.95
C SER A 170 -4.77 6.92 16.06
N ALA A 171 -4.39 7.44 14.87
CA ALA A 171 -3.54 6.75 13.90
C ALA A 171 -2.07 6.63 14.32
N ILE A 172 -1.64 7.32 15.39
CA ILE A 172 -0.27 7.28 15.91
C ILE A 172 -0.27 6.55 17.26
N GLN A 173 0.22 5.32 17.26
CA GLN A 173 0.50 4.61 18.49
C GLN A 173 1.81 5.14 19.09
N SER A 174 1.73 5.64 20.32
CA SER A 174 2.90 6.14 21.06
C SER A 174 3.29 5.15 22.15
N LEU A 175 4.45 4.52 22.02
CA LEU A 175 4.97 3.55 22.98
C LEU A 175 6.12 4.16 23.78
N ARG A 176 5.97 4.21 25.10
CA ARG A 176 7.02 4.67 26.02
C ARG A 176 7.93 3.51 26.40
N LEU A 177 9.22 3.65 26.12
CA LEU A 177 10.26 2.64 26.36
C LEU A 177 11.46 3.26 27.09
N VAL A 178 12.29 2.41 27.68
CA VAL A 178 13.54 2.80 28.36
C VAL A 178 14.73 2.16 27.66
N ILE A 179 15.78 2.94 27.40
CA ILE A 179 16.98 2.45 26.74
C ILE A 179 17.66 1.42 27.64
N SER A 180 17.69 0.16 27.23
CA SER A 180 18.39 -0.92 27.95
C SER A 180 19.84 -1.06 27.52
N ASP A 181 20.12 -0.81 26.25
CA ASP A 181 21.45 -0.97 25.66
C ASP A 181 21.62 -0.08 24.42
N ILE A 182 22.87 0.22 24.09
CA ILE A 182 23.24 0.99 22.90
C ILE A 182 24.30 0.22 22.12
N ILE A 183 23.94 -0.22 20.91
CA ILE A 183 24.84 -1.01 20.07
C ILE A 183 25.63 -0.14 19.09
N PRO A 184 26.88 -0.52 18.75
CA PRO A 184 27.69 0.29 17.86
C PRO A 184 27.09 0.37 16.45
N THR A 185 27.43 1.41 15.68
CA THR A 185 26.99 1.52 14.28
C THR A 185 27.82 0.62 13.36
N LYS A 186 27.80 -0.68 13.64
CA LYS A 186 28.40 -1.80 12.90
C LYS A 186 27.46 -3.01 13.00
N ASN A 187 27.64 -4.02 12.14
CA ASN A 187 26.86 -5.27 12.21
C ASN A 187 25.34 -5.03 12.34
N ALA A 188 24.69 -5.61 13.36
CA ALA A 188 23.27 -5.43 13.65
C ALA A 188 22.87 -3.95 13.83
N GLY A 189 23.76 -3.11 14.38
CA GLY A 189 23.51 -1.67 14.49
C GLY A 189 23.46 -0.94 13.15
N ARG A 190 23.97 -1.53 12.08
CA ARG A 190 23.84 -1.06 10.69
C ARG A 190 22.71 -1.73 9.91
N PHE A 191 21.93 -2.60 10.54
CA PHE A 191 20.85 -3.33 9.87
C PHE A 191 19.97 -2.41 9.02
N SER A 192 19.74 -2.82 7.78
CA SER A 192 18.79 -2.19 6.85
C SER A 192 18.62 -3.15 5.68
N LEU A 193 17.40 -3.31 5.18
CA LEU A 193 17.15 -4.07 3.95
C LEU A 193 17.56 -3.27 2.70
N GLN A 194 17.47 -1.94 2.76
CA GLN A 194 17.82 -1.05 1.67
C GLN A 194 19.30 -0.68 1.67
N ALA A 195 19.93 -0.75 0.49
CA ALA A 195 21.30 -0.34 0.27
C ALA A 195 21.42 1.19 0.26
N ASN A 196 21.43 1.81 1.44
CA ASN A 196 21.61 3.25 1.62
C ASN A 196 23.01 3.56 2.17
N GLN A 197 23.63 4.63 1.70
CA GLN A 197 24.96 5.08 2.16
C GLN A 197 24.91 5.84 3.50
N SER A 198 23.74 6.36 3.87
CA SER A 198 23.52 7.03 5.17
C SER A 198 23.48 6.00 6.30
N LEU A 199 23.99 6.38 7.48
CA LEU A 199 23.83 5.57 8.68
C LEU A 199 22.34 5.45 9.03
N PRO A 200 21.78 4.22 9.12
CA PRO A 200 20.39 4.05 9.51
C PRO A 200 20.22 4.38 10.99
N PHE A 201 19.07 4.94 11.35
CA PHE A 201 18.64 5.01 12.74
C PHE A 201 17.87 3.73 13.04
N ASN A 202 18.41 2.89 13.92
CA ASN A 202 17.82 1.60 14.25
C ASN A 202 17.40 1.57 15.72
N ALA A 203 16.18 1.10 15.94
CA ALA A 203 15.58 0.88 17.24
C ALA A 203 15.02 -0.54 17.29
N PHE A 204 15.48 -1.35 18.24
CA PHE A 204 15.07 -2.73 18.43
C PHE A 204 14.21 -2.83 19.69
N ILE A 205 13.02 -3.39 19.54
CA ILE A 205 12.02 -3.57 20.58
C ILE A 205 11.73 -5.07 20.67
N PRO A 206 11.50 -5.64 21.87
CA PRO A 206 11.06 -7.03 21.98
C PRO A 206 9.79 -7.27 21.15
N LEU A 207 9.81 -8.30 20.30
CA LEU A 207 8.70 -8.63 19.41
C LEU A 207 7.33 -8.71 20.14
N PRO A 208 7.20 -9.38 21.30
CA PRO A 208 5.91 -9.44 22.02
C PRO A 208 5.40 -8.08 22.49
N VAL A 209 6.31 -7.16 22.83
CA VAL A 209 5.96 -5.80 23.25
C VAL A 209 5.38 -5.01 22.07
N LEU A 210 6.04 -5.11 20.90
CA LEU A 210 5.59 -4.40 19.71
C LEU A 210 4.28 -4.99 19.15
N GLN A 211 4.14 -6.32 19.12
CA GLN A 211 2.89 -7.00 18.76
C GLN A 211 1.71 -6.54 19.62
N LYS A 212 1.89 -6.50 20.95
CA LYS A 212 0.86 -6.03 21.88
C LYS A 212 0.53 -4.55 21.65
N ALA A 213 1.54 -3.70 21.42
CA ALA A 213 1.32 -2.29 21.17
C ALA A 213 0.54 -2.02 19.87
N LEU A 214 0.71 -2.89 18.87
CA LEU A 214 0.03 -2.80 17.58
C LEU A 214 -1.31 -3.56 17.53
N GLY A 215 -1.67 -4.31 18.58
CA GLY A 215 -2.85 -5.20 18.55
C GLY A 215 -2.70 -6.42 17.63
N GLN A 216 -1.47 -6.75 17.21
CA GLN A 216 -1.16 -7.81 16.25
C GLN A 216 -0.51 -9.01 16.96
N GLY A 217 -1.26 -9.69 17.81
CA GLY A 217 -0.78 -10.87 18.56
C GLY A 217 -0.33 -11.99 17.62
N ASP A 218 0.84 -12.57 17.88
CA ASP A 218 1.45 -13.68 17.12
C ASP A 218 1.64 -13.47 15.61
N LYS A 219 1.38 -12.26 15.11
CA LYS A 219 1.56 -11.88 13.70
C LYS A 219 2.80 -11.02 13.50
N VAL A 220 3.36 -11.08 12.30
CA VAL A 220 4.57 -10.36 11.86
C VAL A 220 4.40 -9.89 10.42
N ASN A 221 5.24 -8.99 9.95
CA ASN A 221 5.28 -8.59 8.54
C ASN A 221 6.60 -8.92 7.85
N ALA A 222 7.57 -9.49 8.58
CA ALA A 222 8.85 -9.94 8.05
C ALA A 222 9.26 -11.27 8.68
N VAL A 223 9.86 -12.15 7.88
CA VAL A 223 10.53 -13.37 8.33
C VAL A 223 11.89 -13.46 7.66
N PHE A 224 12.94 -13.63 8.45
CA PHE A 224 14.33 -13.73 7.99
C PHE A 224 14.80 -15.18 7.97
N THR A 225 15.66 -15.52 7.01
CA THR A 225 16.36 -16.80 6.99
C THR A 225 17.83 -16.64 6.58
N ALA A 226 18.69 -17.47 7.17
CA ALA A 226 20.09 -17.62 6.77
C ALA A 226 20.30 -18.76 5.76
N ASP A 227 19.25 -19.50 5.41
CA ASP A 227 19.34 -20.58 4.43
C ASP A 227 19.70 -20.02 3.05
N THR A 228 20.53 -20.74 2.30
CA THR A 228 21.00 -20.27 0.99
C THR A 228 19.95 -20.38 -0.10
N ASP A 229 19.03 -21.34 0.02
CA ASP A 229 18.01 -21.58 -0.99
C ASP A 229 16.94 -20.48 -0.95
N ALA A 230 16.57 -19.96 -2.12
CA ALA A 230 15.55 -18.92 -2.22
C ALA A 230 14.21 -19.40 -1.64
N ILE A 231 13.48 -18.49 -1.00
CA ILE A 231 12.12 -18.77 -0.52
C ILE A 231 11.21 -18.90 -1.75
N SER A 232 10.57 -20.05 -1.91
CA SER A 232 9.58 -20.30 -2.95
C SER A 232 8.17 -19.96 -2.49
N ALA A 233 7.30 -19.56 -3.42
CA ALA A 233 5.87 -19.40 -3.16
C ALA A 233 5.20 -20.72 -2.70
N GLU A 234 5.76 -21.88 -3.07
CA GLU A 234 5.28 -23.20 -2.64
C GLU A 234 5.47 -23.44 -1.14
N GLU A 235 6.45 -22.78 -0.51
CA GLU A 235 6.68 -22.82 0.96
C GLU A 235 5.66 -21.97 1.73
N LEU A 236 4.78 -21.25 1.02
CA LEU A 236 3.82 -20.31 1.57
C LEU A 236 2.37 -20.71 1.25
N PRO A 237 1.85 -21.83 1.82
CA PRO A 237 0.48 -22.25 1.58
C PRO A 237 -0.49 -21.19 2.12
N LEU A 238 -1.03 -20.38 1.22
CA LEU A 238 -1.96 -19.31 1.56
C LEU A 238 -3.17 -19.87 2.32
N THR A 239 -3.58 -19.15 3.35
CA THR A 239 -4.81 -19.40 4.10
C THR A 239 -5.72 -18.19 3.97
N LEU A 240 -7.02 -18.37 4.22
CA LEU A 240 -7.95 -17.23 4.21
C LEU A 240 -7.54 -16.16 5.23
N ASP A 241 -7.06 -16.55 6.43
CA ASP A 241 -6.60 -15.58 7.43
C ASP A 241 -5.38 -14.78 6.96
N ALA A 242 -4.43 -15.42 6.27
CA ALA A 242 -3.28 -14.72 5.66
C ALA A 242 -3.70 -13.70 4.60
N LEU A 243 -4.85 -13.91 3.94
CA LEU A 243 -5.44 -12.98 2.99
C LEU A 243 -6.32 -11.91 3.66
N GLY A 244 -6.46 -11.93 4.99
CA GLY A 244 -7.40 -11.08 5.72
C GLY A 244 -8.86 -11.40 5.38
N LEU A 245 -9.16 -12.65 5.01
CA LEU A 245 -10.49 -13.12 4.64
C LEU A 245 -11.06 -14.03 5.73
N ARG A 246 -12.39 -14.05 5.83
CA ARG A 246 -13.15 -14.95 6.70
C ARG A 246 -14.34 -15.54 5.96
N ILE A 247 -14.68 -16.78 6.29
CA ILE A 247 -15.91 -17.43 5.84
C ILE A 247 -16.84 -17.60 7.05
N LYS A 248 -18.04 -17.03 6.95
CA LYS A 248 -19.12 -17.26 7.93
C LYS A 248 -20.08 -18.28 7.32
N THR A 249 -20.20 -19.46 7.92
CA THR A 249 -21.08 -20.53 7.42
C THR A 249 -22.44 -20.49 8.13
N ARG A 250 -23.51 -20.60 7.35
CA ARG A 250 -24.89 -20.72 7.79
C ARG A 250 -25.48 -22.06 7.31
N GLU A 251 -26.75 -22.32 7.60
CA GLU A 251 -27.40 -23.59 7.24
C GLU A 251 -27.40 -23.85 5.72
N ASN A 252 -27.71 -22.83 4.91
CA ASN A 252 -27.92 -22.98 3.47
C ASN A 252 -26.91 -22.21 2.59
N HIS A 253 -26.03 -21.41 3.19
CA HIS A 253 -25.05 -20.60 2.48
C HIS A 253 -23.79 -20.37 3.32
N PHE A 254 -22.74 -19.84 2.70
CA PHE A 254 -21.60 -19.26 3.40
C PHE A 254 -21.21 -17.92 2.78
N ASP A 255 -20.72 -17.01 3.62
CA ASP A 255 -20.38 -15.66 3.22
C ASP A 255 -18.86 -15.46 3.26
N LEU A 256 -18.27 -15.11 2.12
CA LEU A 256 -16.89 -14.65 2.04
C LEU A 256 -16.84 -13.15 2.35
N GLN A 257 -16.09 -12.78 3.38
CA GLN A 257 -15.93 -11.40 3.85
C GLN A 257 -14.46 -11.05 4.06
N SER A 258 -14.15 -9.77 3.96
CA SER A 258 -12.86 -9.20 4.35
C SER A 258 -12.87 -8.78 5.82
N GLN A 259 -11.78 -9.00 6.53
CA GLN A 259 -11.54 -8.41 7.85
C GLN A 259 -11.47 -6.87 7.76
N GLN A 260 -11.13 -6.33 6.58
CA GLN A 260 -11.09 -4.89 6.30
C GLN A 260 -12.40 -4.32 5.76
N TYR A 261 -13.52 -5.06 5.92
CA TYR A 261 -14.87 -4.73 5.45
C TYR A 261 -15.09 -4.76 3.92
N LEU A 262 -14.10 -4.33 3.13
CA LEU A 262 -14.12 -4.39 1.67
C LEU A 262 -13.24 -5.50 1.12
N LEU A 263 -13.75 -6.26 0.15
CA LEU A 263 -13.00 -7.22 -0.65
C LEU A 263 -12.22 -6.48 -1.74
N LYS A 264 -10.91 -6.69 -1.77
CA LYS A 264 -10.04 -6.17 -2.84
C LYS A 264 -10.52 -6.72 -4.19
N PRO A 265 -10.48 -5.94 -5.30
CA PRO A 265 -10.98 -6.38 -6.60
C PRO A 265 -10.36 -7.70 -7.11
N LEU A 266 -9.07 -7.91 -6.83
CA LEU A 266 -8.39 -9.17 -7.14
C LEU A 266 -9.07 -10.38 -6.47
N LEU A 267 -9.42 -10.24 -5.19
CA LEU A 267 -9.99 -11.31 -4.37
C LEU A 267 -11.45 -11.55 -4.75
N SER A 268 -12.23 -10.48 -4.94
CA SER A 268 -13.64 -10.58 -5.35
C SER A 268 -13.80 -11.19 -6.74
N GLU A 269 -13.01 -10.78 -7.73
CA GLU A 269 -13.07 -11.34 -9.09
C GLU A 269 -12.57 -12.79 -9.14
N THR A 270 -11.52 -13.13 -8.38
CA THR A 270 -11.06 -14.52 -8.26
C THR A 270 -12.13 -15.40 -7.62
N ALA A 271 -12.77 -14.94 -6.54
CA ALA A 271 -13.85 -15.67 -5.87
C ALA A 271 -15.04 -15.92 -6.82
N ARG A 272 -15.47 -14.90 -7.56
CA ARG A 272 -16.56 -15.03 -8.54
C ARG A 272 -16.19 -15.96 -9.70
N THR A 273 -14.96 -15.92 -10.16
CA THR A 273 -14.45 -16.81 -11.22
C THR A 273 -14.50 -18.27 -10.75
N VAL A 274 -13.96 -18.56 -9.56
CA VAL A 274 -13.98 -19.91 -8.97
C VAL A 274 -15.41 -20.39 -8.75
N ALA A 275 -16.29 -19.53 -8.24
CA ALA A 275 -17.68 -19.88 -8.04
C ALA A 275 -18.36 -20.22 -9.38
N THR A 276 -18.13 -19.43 -10.42
CA THR A 276 -18.68 -19.68 -11.77
C THR A 276 -18.16 -20.99 -12.36
N GLU A 277 -16.85 -21.24 -12.32
CA GLU A 277 -16.23 -22.47 -12.81
C GLU A 277 -16.75 -23.73 -12.09
N ASN A 278 -17.09 -23.60 -10.80
CA ASN A 278 -17.59 -24.69 -9.98
C ASN A 278 -19.12 -24.71 -9.84
N ARG A 279 -19.84 -23.86 -10.61
CA ARG A 279 -21.31 -23.75 -10.60
C ARG A 279 -21.91 -23.46 -9.21
N ILE A 280 -21.18 -22.70 -8.40
CA ILE A 280 -21.62 -22.23 -7.09
C ILE A 280 -22.47 -20.97 -7.30
N PRO A 281 -23.76 -20.96 -6.92
CA PRO A 281 -24.57 -19.74 -6.99
C PRO A 281 -23.99 -18.67 -6.07
N THR A 282 -23.91 -17.43 -6.56
CA THR A 282 -23.36 -16.31 -5.78
C THR A 282 -24.34 -15.16 -5.69
N LEU A 283 -24.30 -14.47 -4.56
CA LEU A 283 -24.95 -13.18 -4.35
C LEU A 283 -23.88 -12.19 -3.84
N PRO A 284 -23.21 -11.47 -4.75
CA PRO A 284 -22.29 -10.40 -4.37
C PRO A 284 -23.06 -9.18 -3.87
N THR A 285 -22.65 -8.65 -2.72
CA THR A 285 -23.26 -7.48 -2.11
C THR A 285 -22.22 -6.41 -1.76
N LEU A 286 -22.63 -5.15 -1.88
CA LEU A 286 -21.89 -3.98 -1.41
C LEU A 286 -22.81 -3.15 -0.52
N THR A 287 -22.50 -3.12 0.78
CA THR A 287 -23.31 -2.46 1.79
C THR A 287 -22.76 -1.08 2.12
N TYR A 288 -23.64 -0.11 2.30
CA TYR A 288 -23.29 1.23 2.76
C TYR A 288 -24.32 1.77 3.75
N LEU A 289 -23.89 2.69 4.61
CA LEU A 289 -24.79 3.42 5.51
C LEU A 289 -25.11 4.79 4.89
N ALA A 290 -26.37 5.02 4.57
CA ALA A 290 -26.84 6.34 4.14
C ALA A 290 -27.08 7.24 5.36
N ASN A 291 -26.71 8.50 5.23
CA ASN A 291 -26.97 9.53 6.25
C ASN A 291 -28.48 9.84 6.28
N THR A 292 -29.08 10.03 5.10
CA THR A 292 -30.53 10.28 4.97
C THR A 292 -31.10 9.66 3.70
N ILE A 293 -32.32 9.15 3.79
CA ILE A 293 -33.18 8.85 2.64
C ILE A 293 -34.37 9.83 2.70
N THR A 294 -34.53 10.64 1.65
CA THR A 294 -35.47 11.77 1.63
C THR A 294 -36.41 11.67 0.45
N ALA A 295 -37.70 11.86 0.70
CA ALA A 295 -38.75 12.00 -0.31
C ALA A 295 -39.99 12.66 0.31
N ASN A 296 -40.77 13.38 -0.50
CA ASN A 296 -42.04 14.03 -0.07
C ASN A 296 -41.91 14.85 1.23
N ASP A 297 -40.82 15.63 1.37
CA ASP A 297 -40.47 16.43 2.57
C ASP A 297 -40.28 15.62 3.87
N LYS A 298 -40.17 14.29 3.76
CA LYS A 298 -39.87 13.39 4.86
C LYS A 298 -38.46 12.83 4.74
N VAL A 299 -37.86 12.52 5.88
CA VAL A 299 -36.48 12.07 6.02
C VAL A 299 -36.44 10.84 6.91
N ILE A 300 -35.77 9.79 6.44
CA ILE A 300 -35.34 8.64 7.26
C ILE A 300 -33.83 8.78 7.49
N PRO A 301 -33.35 8.92 8.73
CA PRO A 301 -31.93 9.00 9.04
C PRO A 301 -31.26 7.62 9.00
N TYR A 302 -29.93 7.60 8.91
CA TYR A 302 -29.05 6.45 9.19
C TYR A 302 -29.61 5.09 8.78
N SER A 303 -29.53 4.80 7.48
CA SER A 303 -30.20 3.64 6.88
C SER A 303 -29.22 2.78 6.10
N THR A 304 -29.20 1.49 6.40
CA THR A 304 -28.43 0.51 5.62
C THR A 304 -29.02 0.38 4.22
N ILE A 305 -28.16 0.54 3.22
CA ILE A 305 -28.47 0.32 1.80
C ILE A 305 -27.57 -0.79 1.27
N VAL A 306 -28.17 -1.74 0.55
CA VAL A 306 -27.43 -2.84 -0.07
C VAL A 306 -27.50 -2.72 -1.59
N ALA A 307 -26.33 -2.80 -2.22
CA ALA A 307 -26.23 -2.99 -3.65
C ALA A 307 -26.04 -4.47 -3.98
N LEU A 308 -26.90 -5.03 -4.84
CA LEU A 308 -26.91 -6.45 -5.21
C LEU A 308 -27.43 -6.65 -6.64
N PRO A 309 -27.26 -7.83 -7.27
CA PRO A 309 -27.91 -8.15 -8.55
C PRO A 309 -29.44 -8.07 -8.43
N THR A 310 -30.07 -7.17 -9.21
CA THR A 310 -31.53 -6.92 -9.12
C THR A 310 -32.33 -7.55 -10.26
N ASP A 311 -31.63 -8.14 -11.22
CA ASP A 311 -32.10 -8.67 -12.49
C ASP A 311 -32.01 -10.21 -12.54
N GLU A 312 -31.28 -10.82 -11.61
CA GLU A 312 -31.12 -12.26 -11.47
C GLU A 312 -31.23 -12.73 -10.00
N GLY A 313 -31.32 -14.04 -9.79
CA GLY A 313 -31.34 -14.65 -8.45
C GLY A 313 -32.67 -14.54 -7.69
N GLU A 314 -32.61 -14.81 -6.39
CA GLU A 314 -33.78 -14.78 -5.49
C GLU A 314 -34.39 -13.38 -5.37
N PHE A 315 -33.55 -12.35 -5.24
CA PHE A 315 -34.01 -10.97 -5.11
C PHE A 315 -34.83 -10.52 -6.31
N ALA A 316 -34.38 -10.82 -7.54
CA ALA A 316 -35.13 -10.48 -8.75
C ALA A 316 -36.48 -11.21 -8.82
N LYS A 317 -36.55 -12.48 -8.38
CA LYS A 317 -37.81 -13.24 -8.32
C LYS A 317 -38.79 -12.58 -7.34
N LEU A 318 -38.33 -12.22 -6.14
CA LEU A 318 -39.13 -11.53 -5.13
C LEU A 318 -39.63 -10.17 -5.65
N LEU A 319 -38.74 -9.39 -6.28
CA LEU A 319 -39.10 -8.12 -6.90
C LEU A 319 -40.19 -8.29 -7.96
N ASN A 320 -40.07 -9.27 -8.84
CA ASN A 320 -41.06 -9.53 -9.89
C ASN A 320 -42.41 -10.02 -9.32
N MET A 321 -42.40 -10.77 -8.22
CA MET A 321 -43.64 -11.22 -7.56
C MET A 321 -44.42 -10.06 -6.92
N HIS A 322 -43.72 -9.04 -6.41
CA HIS A 322 -44.33 -7.91 -5.71
C HIS A 322 -44.45 -6.63 -6.57
N THR A 323 -44.00 -6.68 -7.83
CA THR A 323 -44.11 -5.55 -8.77
C THR A 323 -45.15 -5.86 -9.84
N THR A 324 -46.25 -5.11 -9.84
CA THR A 324 -47.28 -5.20 -10.87
C THR A 324 -46.84 -4.57 -12.19
N GLU A 325 -47.44 -5.02 -13.31
CA GLU A 325 -47.17 -4.43 -14.64
C GLU A 325 -47.47 -2.93 -14.68
N ALA A 326 -48.52 -2.48 -13.98
CA ALA A 326 -48.87 -1.06 -13.85
C ALA A 326 -47.76 -0.26 -13.12
N GLN A 327 -47.17 -0.81 -12.06
CA GLN A 327 -46.04 -0.18 -11.37
C GLN A 327 -44.79 -0.12 -12.25
N HIS A 328 -44.49 -1.19 -12.99
CA HIS A 328 -43.38 -1.20 -13.93
C HIS A 328 -43.55 -0.12 -15.02
N LEU A 329 -44.76 0.00 -15.59
CA LEU A 329 -45.08 1.04 -16.56
C LEU A 329 -45.00 2.45 -15.96
N ALA A 330 -45.49 2.65 -14.73
CA ALA A 330 -45.40 3.91 -14.02
C ALA A 330 -43.94 4.33 -13.79
N TYR A 331 -43.07 3.40 -13.39
CA TYR A 331 -41.63 3.63 -13.26
C TYR A 331 -41.01 4.07 -14.59
N GLU A 332 -41.24 3.32 -15.67
CA GLU A 332 -40.67 3.63 -17.00
C GLU A 332 -41.19 4.96 -17.57
N GLN A 333 -42.46 5.27 -17.36
CA GLN A 333 -43.03 6.55 -17.78
C GLN A 333 -42.41 7.71 -17.00
N ALA A 334 -42.43 7.63 -15.66
CA ALA A 334 -41.86 8.65 -14.80
C ALA A 334 -40.39 8.90 -15.16
N ARG A 335 -39.62 7.82 -15.34
CA ARG A 335 -38.21 7.82 -15.78
C ARG A 335 -38.02 8.62 -17.07
N LYS A 336 -38.77 8.31 -18.14
CA LYS A 336 -38.70 9.02 -19.42
C LYS A 336 -39.05 10.51 -19.27
N GLU A 337 -40.08 10.83 -18.50
CA GLU A 337 -40.50 12.22 -18.27
C GLU A 337 -39.40 13.05 -17.60
N LYS A 338 -38.76 12.54 -16.55
CA LYS A 338 -37.65 13.24 -15.87
C LYS A 338 -36.43 13.38 -16.76
N ILE A 339 -36.06 12.35 -17.52
CA ILE A 339 -34.96 12.45 -18.48
C ILE A 339 -35.22 13.59 -19.47
N GLY A 340 -36.45 13.68 -20.00
CA GLY A 340 -36.87 14.78 -20.86
C GLY A 340 -36.76 16.15 -20.18
N GLN A 341 -37.31 16.29 -18.97
CA GLN A 341 -37.28 17.54 -18.20
C GLN A 341 -35.86 18.01 -17.88
N VAL A 342 -35.01 17.11 -17.37
CA VAL A 342 -33.64 17.45 -16.97
C VAL A 342 -32.77 17.77 -18.19
N THR A 343 -32.96 17.07 -19.31
CA THR A 343 -32.25 17.37 -20.57
C THR A 343 -32.59 18.78 -21.07
N LEU A 344 -33.86 19.18 -21.01
CA LEU A 344 -34.29 20.53 -21.37
C LEU A 344 -33.66 21.61 -20.46
N GLU A 345 -33.59 21.37 -19.14
CA GLU A 345 -32.99 22.33 -18.21
C GLU A 345 -31.46 22.42 -18.39
N ILE A 346 -30.78 21.30 -18.67
CA ILE A 346 -29.36 21.31 -19.04
C ILE A 346 -29.11 22.15 -20.29
N ASP A 347 -29.94 22.00 -21.33
CA ASP A 347 -29.81 22.79 -22.56
C ASP A 347 -30.04 24.28 -22.32
N LYS A 348 -30.99 24.63 -21.45
CA LYS A 348 -31.26 26.01 -21.03
C LYS A 348 -30.06 26.61 -20.28
N LEU A 349 -29.51 25.91 -19.30
CA LEU A 349 -28.33 26.34 -18.53
C LEU A 349 -27.07 26.45 -19.42
N ARG A 350 -26.89 25.54 -20.38
CA ARG A 350 -25.81 25.62 -21.38
C ARG A 350 -25.96 26.86 -22.26
N LYS A 351 -27.18 27.18 -22.70
CA LYS A 351 -27.46 28.42 -23.47
C LYS A 351 -27.23 29.67 -22.64
N GLU A 352 -27.59 29.66 -21.36
CA GLU A 352 -27.33 30.78 -20.43
C GLU A 352 -25.83 30.99 -20.24
N LYS A 353 -25.07 29.92 -19.96
CA LYS A 353 -23.61 29.97 -19.79
C LYS A 353 -22.91 30.54 -21.02
N ARG A 354 -23.35 30.20 -22.23
CA ARG A 354 -22.79 30.72 -23.50
C ARG A 354 -22.96 32.24 -23.69
N LYS A 355 -23.91 32.87 -22.98
CA LYS A 355 -24.17 34.31 -23.09
C LYS A 355 -23.30 35.18 -22.16
N LEU A 356 -22.55 34.56 -21.24
CA LEU A 356 -21.70 35.24 -20.26
C LEU A 356 -20.44 35.82 -20.91
N ARG A 357 -20.04 37.06 -20.55
CA ARG A 357 -19.02 37.86 -21.25
C ARG A 357 -17.72 38.08 -20.45
N SER A 358 -17.40 37.19 -19.51
CA SER A 358 -16.15 37.16 -18.73
C SER A 358 -15.94 38.30 -17.70
N THR A 359 -17.01 38.96 -17.25
CA THR A 359 -16.94 39.88 -16.10
C THR A 359 -16.77 39.13 -14.77
N LYS A 360 -16.39 39.81 -13.68
CA LYS A 360 -16.26 39.18 -12.33
C LYS A 360 -17.59 38.54 -11.87
N LYS A 361 -18.72 39.19 -12.16
CA LYS A 361 -20.08 38.69 -11.90
C LYS A 361 -20.43 37.48 -12.77
N ASP A 362 -20.04 37.50 -14.04
CA ASP A 362 -20.22 36.37 -14.95
C ASP A 362 -19.43 35.13 -14.51
N LYS A 363 -18.25 35.31 -13.89
CA LYS A 363 -17.45 34.20 -13.36
C LYS A 363 -18.15 33.51 -12.17
N GLU A 364 -18.77 34.26 -11.28
CA GLU A 364 -19.57 33.70 -10.17
C GLU A 364 -20.82 32.99 -10.67
N GLN A 365 -21.54 33.60 -11.62
CA GLN A 365 -22.72 32.98 -12.24
C GLN A 365 -22.35 31.71 -13.01
N ALA A 366 -21.22 31.69 -13.73
CA ALA A 366 -20.71 30.51 -14.39
C ALA A 366 -20.34 29.39 -13.40
N LYS A 367 -19.78 29.74 -12.23
CA LYS A 367 -19.49 28.77 -11.17
C LYS A 367 -20.78 28.13 -10.62
N LYS A 368 -21.83 28.94 -10.40
CA LYS A 368 -23.15 28.43 -9.99
C LYS A 368 -23.76 27.52 -11.05
N ILE A 369 -23.78 27.94 -12.32
CA ILE A 369 -24.31 27.13 -13.42
C ILE A 369 -23.55 25.81 -13.55
N ASN A 370 -22.23 25.79 -13.36
CA ASN A 370 -21.47 24.54 -13.38
C ASN A 370 -21.90 23.58 -12.27
N LYS A 371 -22.13 24.10 -11.05
CA LYS A 371 -22.63 23.29 -9.93
C LYS A 371 -24.03 22.74 -10.21
N ASP A 372 -24.92 23.57 -10.76
CA ASP A 372 -26.28 23.15 -11.11
C ASP A 372 -26.28 22.10 -12.23
N LEU A 373 -25.44 22.28 -13.26
CA LEU A 373 -25.24 21.30 -14.33
C LEU A 373 -24.68 19.98 -13.81
N GLU A 374 -23.76 20.02 -12.85
CA GLU A 374 -23.22 18.82 -12.22
C GLU A 374 -24.31 18.05 -11.49
N LEU A 375 -25.16 18.74 -10.72
CA LEU A 375 -26.29 18.14 -10.02
C LEU A 375 -27.32 17.53 -10.98
N LEU A 376 -27.66 18.24 -12.06
CA LEU A 376 -28.59 17.74 -13.09
C LEU A 376 -28.01 16.54 -13.83
N HIS A 377 -26.71 16.53 -14.16
CA HIS A 377 -26.07 15.34 -14.72
C HIS A 377 -26.07 14.17 -13.72
N LYS A 378 -25.88 14.41 -12.42
CA LYS A 378 -26.03 13.36 -11.39
C LYS A 378 -27.47 12.82 -11.35
N SER A 379 -28.48 13.67 -11.49
CA SER A 379 -29.89 13.27 -11.57
C SER A 379 -30.26 12.50 -12.84
N LEU A 380 -29.60 12.79 -13.98
CA LEU A 380 -29.75 12.01 -15.23
C LEU A 380 -29.09 10.64 -15.19
N ARG A 381 -28.17 10.39 -14.25
CA ARG A 381 -27.52 9.07 -14.07
C ARG A 381 -28.50 8.15 -13.36
N ASP A 382 -29.52 7.82 -14.14
CA ASP A 382 -30.65 6.95 -13.86
C ASP A 382 -30.28 5.77 -12.97
N SER A 383 -30.87 5.75 -11.78
CA SER A 383 -30.59 4.76 -10.75
C SER A 383 -31.92 4.37 -10.11
N GLY A 384 -32.43 3.18 -10.46
CA GLY A 384 -33.59 2.61 -9.78
C GLY A 384 -33.21 2.25 -8.34
N ILE A 385 -34.08 2.57 -7.38
CA ILE A 385 -33.99 2.12 -5.99
C ILE A 385 -35.23 1.32 -5.64
N ILE A 386 -35.05 0.28 -4.83
CA ILE A 386 -36.14 -0.48 -4.23
C ILE A 386 -36.13 -0.17 -2.74
N LEU A 387 -37.29 0.12 -2.15
CA LEU A 387 -37.42 0.32 -0.71
C LEU A 387 -38.14 -0.87 -0.09
N ASN A 388 -37.83 -1.17 1.17
CA ASN A 388 -38.69 -2.03 1.95
C ASN A 388 -40.01 -1.29 2.30
N ARG A 389 -41.04 -2.05 2.69
CA ARG A 389 -42.39 -1.52 2.92
C ARG A 389 -42.40 -0.44 4.00
N TRP A 390 -41.70 -0.65 5.10
CA TRP A 390 -41.60 0.31 6.20
C TRP A 390 -41.06 1.66 5.72
N ALA A 391 -39.96 1.66 4.97
CA ALA A 391 -39.33 2.88 4.46
C ALA A 391 -40.23 3.60 3.44
N ALA A 392 -40.91 2.85 2.57
CA ALA A 392 -41.83 3.42 1.59
C ALA A 392 -43.07 4.06 2.25
N GLU A 393 -43.62 3.43 3.29
CA GLU A 393 -44.76 3.95 4.06
C GLU A 393 -44.36 5.18 4.88
N ASP A 394 -43.20 5.16 5.53
CA ASP A 394 -42.72 6.31 6.31
C ASP A 394 -42.55 7.53 5.42
N LEU A 395 -41.90 7.37 4.26
CA LEU A 395 -41.73 8.41 3.25
C LEU A 395 -43.04 8.78 2.52
N GLY A 396 -44.06 7.92 2.56
CA GLY A 396 -45.32 8.11 1.84
C GLY A 396 -45.14 8.15 0.32
N VAL A 397 -44.29 7.28 -0.22
CA VAL A 397 -43.90 7.25 -1.64
C VAL A 397 -44.58 6.13 -2.41
N LYS A 398 -44.70 6.32 -3.72
CA LYS A 398 -45.20 5.33 -4.69
C LYS A 398 -44.15 5.08 -5.77
N VAL A 399 -44.25 3.93 -6.44
CA VAL A 399 -43.36 3.58 -7.56
C VAL A 399 -43.39 4.71 -8.60
N GLY A 400 -42.22 5.19 -9.01
CA GLY A 400 -42.03 6.35 -9.87
C GLY A 400 -41.64 7.65 -9.14
N ASP A 401 -41.75 7.71 -7.82
CA ASP A 401 -41.33 8.90 -7.04
C ASP A 401 -39.80 9.05 -6.99
N GLU A 402 -39.33 10.28 -6.80
CA GLU A 402 -37.92 10.61 -6.64
C GLU A 402 -37.48 10.36 -5.19
N ILE A 403 -36.37 9.64 -5.04
CA ILE A 403 -35.76 9.34 -3.74
C ILE A 403 -34.36 9.95 -3.74
N ILE A 404 -34.04 10.74 -2.72
CA ILE A 404 -32.74 11.37 -2.56
C ILE A 404 -32.02 10.68 -1.42
N VAL A 405 -30.83 10.17 -1.68
CA VAL A 405 -29.98 9.55 -0.66
C VAL A 405 -28.75 10.41 -0.46
N THR A 406 -28.47 10.77 0.79
CA THR A 406 -27.18 11.37 1.15
C THR A 406 -26.34 10.36 1.91
N TYR A 407 -25.04 10.39 1.68
CA TYR A 407 -24.08 9.48 2.32
C TYR A 407 -22.73 10.18 2.41
N TYR A 408 -21.90 9.81 3.38
CA TYR A 408 -20.54 10.33 3.44
C TYR A 408 -19.66 9.64 2.40
N SER A 409 -18.79 10.38 1.75
CA SER A 409 -17.64 9.90 1.00
C SER A 409 -16.36 10.52 1.56
N VAL A 410 -15.21 9.97 1.18
CA VAL A 410 -13.92 10.44 1.68
C VAL A 410 -13.22 11.20 0.58
N SER A 411 -12.84 12.44 0.88
CA SER A 411 -12.06 13.27 -0.04
C SER A 411 -10.58 12.89 -0.06
N ALA A 412 -9.84 13.44 -1.02
CA ALA A 412 -8.37 13.30 -1.07
C ALA A 412 -7.66 13.95 0.14
N GLU A 413 -8.33 14.83 0.87
CA GLU A 413 -7.84 15.43 2.12
C GLU A 413 -8.34 14.65 3.35
N GLU A 414 -8.81 13.41 3.15
CA GLU A 414 -9.31 12.50 4.18
C GLU A 414 -10.53 13.02 4.97
N ALA A 415 -11.11 14.16 4.59
CA ALA A 415 -12.34 14.68 5.18
C ALA A 415 -13.60 13.96 4.67
N TYR A 416 -14.58 13.78 5.56
CA TYR A 416 -15.92 13.33 5.19
C TYR A 416 -16.66 14.42 4.40
N ILE A 417 -17.10 14.08 3.20
CA ILE A 417 -17.93 14.93 2.35
C ILE A 417 -19.30 14.26 2.22
N THR A 418 -20.37 15.02 2.41
CA THR A 418 -21.72 14.53 2.11
C THR A 418 -21.94 14.53 0.60
N GLU A 419 -22.03 13.35 0.01
CA GLU A 419 -22.46 13.13 -1.37
C GLU A 419 -23.98 12.97 -1.44
N THR A 420 -24.52 13.23 -2.62
CA THR A 420 -25.96 13.09 -2.89
C THR A 420 -26.18 12.28 -4.15
N ALA A 421 -26.96 11.22 -4.02
CA ALA A 421 -27.41 10.37 -5.11
C ALA A 421 -28.92 10.49 -5.29
N PHE A 422 -29.34 10.60 -6.54
CA PHE A 422 -30.73 10.73 -6.93
C PHE A 422 -31.19 9.41 -7.53
N PHE A 423 -32.31 8.90 -7.03
CA PHE A 423 -32.89 7.65 -7.46
C PHE A 423 -34.35 7.82 -7.81
N ARG A 424 -34.88 6.81 -8.48
CA ARG A 424 -36.31 6.69 -8.72
C ARG A 424 -36.81 5.36 -8.16
N LEU A 425 -37.93 5.42 -7.43
CA LEU A 425 -38.48 4.25 -6.79
C LEU A 425 -38.98 3.25 -7.85
N LYS A 426 -38.28 2.13 -7.98
CA LYS A 426 -38.56 1.06 -8.95
C LYS A 426 -39.54 0.03 -8.38
N GLY A 427 -39.50 -0.22 -7.08
CA GLY A 427 -40.34 -1.21 -6.42
C GLY A 427 -40.39 -1.01 -4.91
N ILE A 428 -41.38 -1.64 -4.29
CA ILE A 428 -41.57 -1.69 -2.84
C ILE A 428 -41.71 -3.16 -2.44
N LEU A 429 -40.86 -3.65 -1.54
CA LEU A 429 -40.85 -5.05 -1.11
C LEU A 429 -41.28 -5.20 0.35
N PRO A 430 -42.04 -6.26 0.72
CA PRO A 430 -42.22 -6.61 2.13
C PRO A 430 -40.89 -7.00 2.79
N ILE A 431 -40.82 -6.88 4.12
CA ILE A 431 -39.67 -7.35 4.90
C ILE A 431 -39.79 -8.87 5.09
N GLU A 432 -39.54 -9.61 4.02
CA GLU A 432 -39.65 -11.08 3.96
C GLU A 432 -38.49 -11.67 3.12
N GLY A 433 -38.15 -12.94 3.35
CA GLY A 433 -37.07 -13.63 2.63
C GLY A 433 -35.75 -12.87 2.68
N ILE A 434 -35.08 -12.73 1.54
CA ILE A 434 -33.82 -11.98 1.38
C ILE A 434 -33.89 -10.50 1.83
N VAL A 435 -35.08 -9.88 1.87
CA VAL A 435 -35.26 -8.49 2.33
C VAL A 435 -35.28 -8.41 3.85
N ALA A 436 -35.71 -9.47 4.53
CA ALA A 436 -35.67 -9.58 5.99
C ALA A 436 -34.32 -10.09 6.53
N ASP A 437 -33.46 -10.58 5.65
CA ASP A 437 -32.21 -11.22 6.04
C ASP A 437 -31.21 -10.21 6.62
N ARG A 438 -30.99 -10.30 7.94
CA ARG A 438 -30.02 -9.48 8.68
C ARG A 438 -28.57 -9.83 8.34
N ASP A 439 -28.31 -11.03 7.83
CA ASP A 439 -26.97 -11.52 7.51
C ASP A 439 -26.53 -11.17 6.08
N ILE A 440 -27.36 -10.49 5.28
CA ILE A 440 -26.99 -10.06 3.91
C ILE A 440 -25.89 -8.99 3.90
N ILE A 441 -25.67 -8.36 5.05
CA ILE A 441 -24.67 -7.33 5.29
C ILE A 441 -23.59 -7.84 6.26
N PRO A 442 -22.35 -7.33 6.20
CA PRO A 442 -21.37 -7.59 7.23
C PRO A 442 -21.71 -6.83 8.52
N GLU A 443 -21.27 -7.38 9.64
CA GLU A 443 -21.30 -6.72 10.94
C GLU A 443 -20.46 -5.42 10.88
N PHE A 444 -21.13 -4.28 10.95
CA PHE A 444 -20.58 -2.94 11.21
C PHE A 444 -20.11 -2.83 12.68
N PRO A 445 -18.79 -2.78 12.95
CA PRO A 445 -18.27 -2.62 14.31
C PRO A 445 -18.76 -1.31 14.96
N GLY A 446 -19.14 -1.35 16.23
CA GLY A 446 -19.62 -0.18 16.97
C GLY A 446 -21.05 0.26 16.65
N ILE A 447 -21.69 -0.35 15.64
CA ILE A 447 -23.11 -0.13 15.29
C ILE A 447 -23.94 -1.35 15.70
N HIS A 448 -23.54 -2.56 15.30
CA HIS A 448 -24.28 -3.78 15.63
C HIS A 448 -24.10 -4.25 17.08
N ASP A 449 -23.12 -3.71 17.79
CA ASP A 449 -22.80 -4.09 19.17
C ASP A 449 -23.66 -3.36 20.22
N SER A 450 -24.64 -2.55 19.77
CA SER A 450 -25.42 -1.67 20.62
C SER A 450 -26.92 -1.90 20.44
N ASP A 451 -27.63 -1.90 21.56
CA ASP A 451 -29.08 -2.09 21.63
C ASP A 451 -29.84 -0.80 21.23
N ASP A 452 -29.18 0.37 21.21
CA ASP A 452 -29.82 1.68 20.99
C ASP A 452 -29.03 2.49 19.94
N MET A 453 -29.72 3.10 18.96
CA MET A 453 -29.03 3.84 17.91
C MET A 453 -28.27 5.06 18.43
N SER A 454 -28.65 5.61 19.57
CA SER A 454 -27.96 6.73 20.23
C SER A 454 -26.63 6.35 20.88
N GLU A 455 -26.39 5.07 21.12
CA GLU A 455 -25.16 4.55 21.73
C GLU A 455 -24.12 4.05 20.72
N TRP A 456 -24.41 4.20 19.41
CA TRP A 456 -23.49 3.80 18.35
C TRP A 456 -22.13 4.50 18.48
N LYS A 457 -21.06 3.70 18.46
CA LYS A 457 -19.66 4.16 18.48
C LYS A 457 -19.13 4.25 17.06
N SER A 458 -19.53 5.31 16.38
CA SER A 458 -19.17 5.54 14.98
C SER A 458 -17.89 6.36 14.83
N PRO A 459 -16.99 6.00 13.89
CA PRO A 459 -15.83 6.82 13.53
C PRO A 459 -16.22 8.04 12.66
N PHE A 460 -17.46 8.11 12.16
CA PHE A 460 -17.98 9.22 11.35
C PHE A 460 -19.04 10.04 12.09
N PRO A 461 -19.26 11.32 11.72
CA PRO A 461 -20.22 12.19 12.41
C PRO A 461 -21.67 11.70 12.26
N ILE A 462 -22.30 11.36 13.38
CA ILE A 462 -23.72 11.05 13.49
C ILE A 462 -24.43 12.20 14.22
N ASP A 463 -25.50 12.69 13.61
CA ASP A 463 -26.44 13.65 14.18
C ASP A 463 -27.61 12.89 14.80
N TYR A 464 -27.44 12.51 16.07
CA TYR A 464 -28.46 11.78 16.81
C TYR A 464 -29.77 12.57 16.98
N THR A 465 -29.78 13.89 16.73
CA THR A 465 -31.02 14.69 16.80
C THR A 465 -32.00 14.37 15.66
N LEU A 466 -31.52 13.72 14.59
CA LEU A 466 -32.36 13.25 13.49
C LEU A 466 -33.06 11.92 13.79
N VAL A 467 -32.57 11.14 14.76
CA VAL A 467 -33.11 9.82 15.10
C VAL A 467 -34.44 9.96 15.82
N ARG A 468 -35.49 9.30 15.31
CA ARG A 468 -36.87 9.39 15.81
C ARG A 468 -37.21 8.09 16.55
N GLU A 469 -38.20 8.15 17.44
CA GLU A 469 -38.68 6.97 18.20
C GLU A 469 -39.06 5.77 17.32
N LYS A 470 -39.65 6.02 16.14
CA LYS A 470 -39.97 4.95 15.17
C LYS A 470 -38.75 4.35 14.47
N ASP A 471 -37.64 5.08 14.40
CA ASP A 471 -36.38 4.55 13.87
C ASP A 471 -35.76 3.58 14.88
N GLU A 472 -35.81 3.91 16.18
CA GLU A 472 -35.44 2.98 17.27
C GLU A 472 -36.35 1.74 17.28
N THR A 473 -37.68 1.93 17.13
CA THR A 473 -38.61 0.79 17.04
C THR A 473 -38.26 -0.14 15.87
N TYR A 474 -37.83 0.43 14.73
CA TYR A 474 -37.34 -0.37 13.62
C TYR A 474 -36.05 -1.11 13.96
N TRP A 475 -35.11 -0.45 14.66
CA TRP A 475 -33.86 -1.06 15.11
C TRP A 475 -34.12 -2.23 16.08
N ASP A 476 -35.02 -2.07 17.04
CA ASP A 476 -35.40 -3.14 17.97
C ASP A 476 -35.99 -4.36 17.25
N GLU A 477 -36.89 -4.11 16.29
CA GLU A 477 -37.64 -5.17 15.61
C GLU A 477 -36.85 -5.82 14.45
N TYR A 478 -36.07 -5.05 13.70
CA TYR A 478 -35.41 -5.49 12.46
C TYR A 478 -33.88 -5.33 12.50
N GLY A 479 -33.32 -4.60 13.45
CA GLY A 479 -31.88 -4.33 13.53
C GLY A 479 -31.38 -3.60 12.29
N ALA A 480 -30.21 -4.01 11.81
CA ALA A 480 -29.56 -3.41 10.65
C ALA A 480 -30.13 -3.87 9.28
N THR A 481 -31.28 -4.56 9.25
CA THR A 481 -31.94 -4.98 8.01
C THR A 481 -32.01 -3.82 7.01
N PRO A 482 -31.64 -4.03 5.73
CA PRO A 482 -31.60 -2.94 4.77
C PRO A 482 -32.97 -2.29 4.53
N LYS A 483 -32.96 -0.95 4.52
CA LYS A 483 -34.14 -0.13 4.20
C LYS A 483 -34.29 0.13 2.70
N ALA A 484 -33.17 0.06 1.97
CA ALA A 484 -33.13 0.28 0.53
C ALA A 484 -32.16 -0.67 -0.19
N PHE A 485 -32.48 -0.93 -1.46
CA PHE A 485 -31.70 -1.79 -2.35
C PHE A 485 -31.49 -1.09 -3.69
N ILE A 486 -30.29 -1.20 -4.22
CA ILE A 486 -29.91 -0.66 -5.53
C ILE A 486 -29.21 -1.74 -6.35
N SER A 487 -29.08 -1.55 -7.66
CA SER A 487 -28.30 -2.49 -8.46
C SER A 487 -26.83 -2.46 -8.05
N LEU A 488 -26.16 -3.61 -8.13
CA LEU A 488 -24.74 -3.73 -7.81
C LEU A 488 -23.88 -2.77 -8.64
N GLU A 489 -24.22 -2.57 -9.91
CA GLU A 489 -23.54 -1.60 -10.78
C GLU A 489 -23.61 -0.18 -10.21
N ILE A 490 -24.78 0.23 -9.72
CA ILE A 490 -24.95 1.57 -9.11
C ILE A 490 -24.17 1.67 -7.80
N GLY A 491 -24.25 0.65 -6.94
CA GLY A 491 -23.48 0.61 -5.70
C GLY A 491 -21.98 0.73 -5.95
N LYS A 492 -21.43 -0.09 -6.86
CA LYS A 492 -20.01 -0.01 -7.25
C LYS A 492 -19.66 1.37 -7.77
N ARG A 493 -20.49 1.98 -8.62
CA ARG A 493 -20.26 3.34 -9.11
C ARG A 493 -20.24 4.40 -8.01
N LEU A 494 -21.04 4.24 -6.96
CA LEU A 494 -21.16 5.21 -5.87
C LEU A 494 -20.12 5.03 -4.76
N TRP A 495 -19.75 3.78 -4.46
CA TRP A 495 -19.05 3.44 -3.22
C TRP A 495 -17.79 2.59 -3.40
N GLN A 496 -17.52 2.02 -4.59
CA GLN A 496 -16.25 1.32 -4.80
C GLN A 496 -15.09 2.29 -4.67
N ASN A 497 -13.97 1.81 -4.14
CA ASN A 497 -12.73 2.56 -4.04
C ASN A 497 -11.55 1.66 -4.42
N ARG A 498 -10.33 2.21 -4.33
CA ARG A 498 -9.11 1.46 -4.66
C ARG A 498 -8.81 0.27 -3.73
N PHE A 499 -9.48 0.20 -2.57
CA PHE A 499 -9.28 -0.83 -1.56
C PHE A 499 -10.33 -1.95 -1.64
N GLY A 500 -11.45 -1.73 -2.32
CA GLY A 500 -12.39 -2.80 -2.62
C GLY A 500 -13.68 -2.38 -3.28
N ASP A 501 -14.43 -3.39 -3.74
CA ASP A 501 -15.60 -3.21 -4.59
C ASP A 501 -16.84 -3.98 -4.11
N LEU A 502 -16.69 -4.86 -3.11
CA LEU A 502 -17.76 -5.63 -2.48
C LEU A 502 -17.55 -5.72 -0.97
N THR A 503 -18.63 -5.85 -0.21
CA THR A 503 -18.57 -6.14 1.24
C THR A 503 -18.67 -7.62 1.53
N THR A 504 -19.44 -8.36 0.72
CA THR A 504 -19.68 -9.79 0.93
C THR A 504 -19.93 -10.48 -0.41
N ILE A 505 -19.48 -11.73 -0.52
CA ILE A 505 -19.94 -12.64 -1.58
C ILE A 505 -20.57 -13.83 -0.86
N ARG A 506 -21.90 -13.88 -0.89
CA ARG A 506 -22.64 -15.04 -0.40
C ARG A 506 -22.61 -16.13 -1.44
N MET A 507 -22.41 -17.37 -1.00
CA MET A 507 -22.33 -18.57 -1.82
C MET A 507 -23.27 -19.64 -1.28
N GLU A 508 -24.11 -20.18 -2.15
CA GLU A 508 -25.00 -21.30 -1.82
C GLU A 508 -24.32 -22.64 -2.15
N ALA A 509 -25.00 -23.74 -1.83
CA ALA A 509 -24.53 -25.08 -2.20
C ALA A 509 -24.48 -25.25 -3.73
N ALA A 510 -23.38 -25.82 -4.24
CA ALA A 510 -23.28 -26.22 -5.64
C ALA A 510 -24.25 -27.38 -5.93
N PRO A 511 -24.67 -27.58 -7.19
CA PRO A 511 -25.45 -28.76 -7.57
C PRO A 511 -24.76 -30.04 -7.10
N ASP A 512 -25.52 -30.93 -6.47
CA ASP A 512 -25.09 -32.26 -6.02
C ASP A 512 -24.01 -32.28 -4.92
N ILE A 513 -23.73 -31.14 -4.27
CA ILE A 513 -22.78 -31.04 -3.14
C ILE A 513 -23.47 -30.30 -2.00
N ASP A 514 -23.26 -30.74 -0.76
CA ASP A 514 -23.76 -30.00 0.41
C ASP A 514 -22.98 -28.68 0.62
N ILE A 515 -23.44 -27.86 1.57
CA ILE A 515 -22.82 -26.54 1.80
C ILE A 515 -21.38 -26.65 2.29
N GLN A 516 -21.07 -27.68 3.10
CA GLN A 516 -19.72 -27.89 3.65
C GLN A 516 -18.74 -28.38 2.58
N GLY A 517 -19.15 -29.33 1.74
CA GLY A 517 -18.38 -29.78 0.60
C GLY A 517 -18.17 -28.67 -0.44
N THR A 518 -19.20 -27.84 -0.66
CA THR A 518 -19.10 -26.67 -1.54
C THR A 518 -18.08 -25.67 -1.02
N ARG A 519 -18.15 -25.34 0.29
CA ARG A 519 -17.17 -24.46 0.96
C ARG A 519 -15.75 -24.99 0.83
N ALA A 520 -15.51 -26.25 1.18
CA ALA A 520 -14.18 -26.84 1.15
C ALA A 520 -13.58 -26.83 -0.27
N ARG A 521 -14.41 -27.14 -1.27
CA ARG A 521 -14.03 -27.06 -2.69
C ARG A 521 -13.73 -25.63 -3.11
N PHE A 522 -14.59 -24.67 -2.76
CA PHE A 522 -14.38 -23.26 -3.04
C PHE A 522 -13.05 -22.78 -2.45
N GLU A 523 -12.82 -23.00 -1.16
CA GLU A 523 -11.62 -22.56 -0.46
C GLU A 523 -10.34 -23.13 -1.10
N THR A 524 -10.35 -24.43 -1.43
CA THR A 524 -9.23 -25.09 -2.09
C THR A 524 -8.93 -24.48 -3.47
N GLU A 525 -9.94 -24.31 -4.31
CA GLU A 525 -9.74 -23.78 -5.68
C GLU A 525 -9.47 -22.27 -5.68
N PHE A 526 -10.02 -21.54 -4.72
CA PHE A 526 -9.76 -20.11 -4.51
C PHE A 526 -8.31 -19.84 -4.14
N LEU A 527 -7.78 -20.56 -3.14
CA LEU A 527 -6.40 -20.37 -2.69
C LEU A 527 -5.38 -20.76 -3.78
N LYS A 528 -5.67 -21.79 -4.60
CA LYS A 528 -4.81 -22.19 -5.73
C LYS A 528 -4.67 -21.13 -6.82
N LYS A 529 -5.67 -20.25 -7.00
CA LYS A 529 -5.64 -19.22 -8.04
C LYS A 529 -4.95 -17.93 -7.61
N ILE A 530 -4.57 -17.82 -6.34
CA ILE A 530 -3.93 -16.62 -5.79
C ILE A 530 -2.45 -16.90 -5.63
N GLN A 531 -1.63 -16.02 -6.21
CA GLN A 531 -0.19 -16.03 -5.98
C GLN A 531 0.13 -15.13 -4.78
N PRO A 532 1.02 -15.54 -3.86
CA PRO A 532 1.41 -14.72 -2.71
C PRO A 532 1.82 -13.28 -3.06
N GLU A 533 2.51 -13.10 -4.19
CA GLU A 533 2.98 -11.80 -4.65
C GLU A 533 1.84 -10.84 -5.01
N GLN A 534 0.69 -11.37 -5.46
CA GLN A 534 -0.48 -10.56 -5.80
C GLN A 534 -1.19 -9.99 -4.57
N VAL A 535 -0.94 -10.57 -3.40
CA VAL A 535 -1.58 -10.21 -2.13
C VAL A 535 -0.61 -9.54 -1.15
N GLY A 536 0.56 -9.12 -1.63
CA GLY A 536 1.47 -8.24 -0.90
C GLY A 536 2.71 -8.93 -0.33
N PHE A 537 2.89 -10.24 -0.51
CA PHE A 537 4.12 -10.92 -0.14
C PHE A 537 5.25 -10.60 -1.13
N GLN A 538 6.46 -10.46 -0.62
CA GLN A 538 7.68 -10.21 -1.38
C GLN A 538 8.77 -11.17 -0.90
N PHE A 539 9.34 -11.90 -1.86
CA PHE A 539 10.44 -12.83 -1.64
C PHE A 539 11.75 -12.12 -2.02
N LEU A 540 12.47 -11.61 -1.02
CA LEU A 540 13.66 -10.80 -1.23
C LEU A 540 14.93 -11.63 -1.05
N SER A 541 15.82 -11.61 -2.03
CA SER A 541 17.15 -12.24 -1.96
C SER A 541 18.19 -11.21 -1.51
N VAL A 542 18.02 -10.68 -0.30
CA VAL A 542 18.69 -9.46 0.17
C VAL A 542 20.22 -9.51 0.11
N GLN A 543 20.84 -10.68 0.34
CA GLN A 543 22.28 -10.81 0.22
C GLN A 543 22.74 -10.75 -1.24
N ALA A 544 22.10 -11.52 -2.14
CA ALA A 544 22.41 -11.51 -3.56
C ALA A 544 22.15 -10.12 -4.18
N ASP A 545 21.01 -9.51 -3.87
CA ASP A 545 20.61 -8.18 -4.32
C ASP A 545 21.57 -7.10 -3.80
N GLY A 546 21.97 -7.21 -2.52
CA GLY A 546 22.94 -6.29 -1.92
C GLY A 546 24.34 -6.40 -2.52
N LEU A 547 24.77 -7.61 -2.89
CA LEU A 547 26.05 -7.86 -3.57
C LEU A 547 26.02 -7.34 -5.01
N GLN A 548 24.89 -7.50 -5.70
CA GLN A 548 24.69 -6.93 -7.03
C GLN A 548 24.61 -5.39 -6.97
N ALA A 549 23.94 -4.80 -5.98
CA ALA A 549 23.92 -3.36 -5.79
C ALA A 549 25.32 -2.79 -5.50
N ALA A 550 26.16 -3.55 -4.79
CA ALA A 550 27.54 -3.19 -4.50
C ALA A 550 28.47 -3.15 -5.73
N THR A 551 28.10 -3.76 -6.87
CA THR A 551 28.87 -3.60 -8.11
C THR A 551 28.60 -2.24 -8.78
N GLY A 552 27.52 -1.55 -8.40
CA GLY A 552 27.11 -0.24 -8.91
C GLY A 552 26.51 -0.30 -10.31
N ALA A 553 25.65 0.66 -10.65
CA ALA A 553 25.16 0.83 -12.03
C ALA A 553 26.27 1.38 -12.95
N THR A 554 27.30 1.99 -12.38
CA THR A 554 28.44 2.58 -13.10
C THR A 554 29.65 1.69 -12.93
N ASP A 555 30.16 1.15 -14.04
CA ASP A 555 31.43 0.43 -14.05
C ASP A 555 32.58 1.42 -13.86
N PHE A 556 32.97 1.63 -12.60
CA PHE A 556 34.11 2.47 -12.25
C PHE A 556 35.40 2.00 -12.93
N GLY A 557 35.56 0.69 -13.19
CA GLY A 557 36.69 0.16 -13.94
C GLY A 557 36.72 0.69 -15.36
N MET A 558 35.59 0.70 -16.05
CA MET A 558 35.47 1.27 -17.40
C MET A 558 35.59 2.80 -17.40
N LEU A 559 35.01 3.49 -16.41
CA LEU A 559 35.05 4.96 -16.34
C LEU A 559 36.46 5.46 -16.04
N PHE A 560 37.14 4.89 -15.05
CA PHE A 560 38.54 5.20 -14.78
C PHE A 560 39.46 4.70 -15.89
N GLY A 561 39.16 3.54 -16.49
CA GLY A 561 39.91 3.01 -17.64
C GLY A 561 39.82 3.91 -18.88
N SER A 562 38.64 4.45 -19.19
CA SER A 562 38.43 5.36 -20.32
C SER A 562 39.08 6.72 -20.09
N LEU A 563 38.97 7.29 -18.88
CA LEU A 563 39.68 8.52 -18.50
C LEU A 563 41.20 8.32 -18.57
N SER A 564 41.70 7.20 -18.05
CA SER A 564 43.13 6.83 -18.13
C SER A 564 43.57 6.67 -19.58
N GLY A 565 42.78 5.99 -20.41
CA GLY A 565 43.06 5.82 -21.84
C GLY A 565 43.11 7.16 -22.58
N PHE A 566 42.18 8.07 -22.29
CA PHE A 566 42.20 9.42 -22.84
C PHE A 566 43.47 10.17 -22.46
N ILE A 567 43.88 10.14 -21.18
CA ILE A 567 45.12 10.76 -20.71
C ILE A 567 46.33 10.15 -21.42
N ILE A 568 46.38 8.83 -21.57
CA ILE A 568 47.47 8.14 -22.27
C ILE A 568 47.54 8.57 -23.73
N ILE A 569 46.41 8.63 -24.44
CA ILE A 569 46.35 9.09 -25.83
C ILE A 569 46.80 10.56 -25.93
N ALA A 570 46.34 11.43 -25.03
CA ALA A 570 46.74 12.84 -24.99
C ALA A 570 48.25 13.00 -24.76
N VAL A 571 48.82 12.25 -23.82
CA VAL A 571 50.27 12.23 -23.56
C VAL A 571 51.02 11.69 -24.79
N ALA A 572 50.56 10.61 -25.41
CA ALA A 572 51.18 10.04 -26.60
C ALA A 572 51.17 11.02 -27.79
N LEU A 573 50.06 11.73 -28.01
CA LEU A 573 49.96 12.78 -29.03
C LEU A 573 50.91 13.94 -28.75
N LEU A 574 51.03 14.36 -27.50
CA LEU A 574 51.93 15.43 -27.09
C LEU A 574 53.39 15.03 -27.29
N VAL A 575 53.76 13.80 -26.92
CA VAL A 575 55.09 13.22 -27.18
C VAL A 575 55.37 13.12 -28.69
N ALA A 576 54.41 12.67 -29.50
CA ALA A 576 54.55 12.59 -30.96
C ALA A 576 54.75 13.98 -31.58
N MET A 577 54.03 14.99 -31.09
CA MET A 577 54.17 16.38 -31.52
C MET A 577 55.55 16.94 -31.16
N LEU A 578 56.01 16.76 -29.91
CA LEU A 578 57.34 17.17 -29.48
C LEU A 578 58.45 16.47 -30.27
N PHE A 579 58.30 15.17 -30.53
CA PHE A 579 59.24 14.41 -31.35
C PHE A 579 59.30 14.97 -32.77
N ARG A 580 58.15 15.23 -33.39
CA ARG A 580 58.07 15.84 -34.73
C ARG A 580 58.80 17.19 -34.77
N VAL A 581 58.54 18.09 -33.82
CA VAL A 581 59.22 19.40 -33.74
C VAL A 581 60.73 19.23 -33.53
N GLY A 582 61.14 18.27 -32.69
CA GLY A 582 62.56 17.97 -32.47
C GLY A 582 63.27 17.44 -33.72
N VAL A 583 62.60 16.58 -34.51
CA VAL A 583 63.12 16.11 -35.80
C VAL A 583 63.17 17.24 -36.82
N GLU A 584 62.18 18.12 -36.85
CA GLU A 584 62.11 19.24 -37.80
C GLU A 584 63.24 20.26 -37.55
N GLN A 585 63.50 20.60 -36.29
CA GLN A 585 64.63 21.46 -35.89
C GLN A 585 65.98 20.82 -36.25
N ARG A 586 66.11 19.51 -36.05
CA ARG A 586 67.34 18.77 -36.34
C ARG A 586 67.51 18.39 -37.80
N SER A 587 66.45 18.44 -38.62
CA SER A 587 66.56 18.15 -40.06
C SER A 587 67.54 19.09 -40.75
N ARG A 588 67.64 20.35 -40.30
CA ARG A 588 68.63 21.32 -40.77
C ARG A 588 70.06 20.96 -40.37
N GLU A 589 70.26 20.49 -39.14
CA GLU A 589 71.57 20.05 -38.64
C GLU A 589 72.02 18.75 -39.32
N ILE A 590 71.10 17.79 -39.48
CA ILE A 590 71.35 16.51 -40.17
C ILE A 590 71.66 16.76 -41.65
N GLY A 591 70.92 17.66 -42.32
CA GLY A 591 71.19 18.04 -43.71
C GLY A 591 72.56 18.72 -43.89
N LEU A 592 72.98 19.55 -42.93
CA LEU A 592 74.32 20.15 -42.92
C LEU A 592 75.42 19.12 -42.67
N LEU A 593 75.23 18.19 -41.74
CA LEU A 593 76.19 17.13 -41.44
C LEU A 593 76.36 16.17 -42.62
N GLN A 594 75.27 15.79 -43.28
CA GLN A 594 75.29 14.98 -44.50
C GLN A 594 75.97 15.71 -45.67
N ALA A 595 75.79 17.04 -45.79
CA ALA A 595 76.45 17.83 -46.83
C ALA A 595 77.98 17.94 -46.65
N VAL A 596 78.49 17.80 -45.41
CA VAL A 596 79.93 17.83 -45.10
C VAL A 596 80.57 16.42 -45.13
N GLY A 597 79.81 15.40 -45.56
CA GLY A 597 80.32 14.03 -45.74
C GLY A 597 80.46 13.24 -44.44
N TYR A 598 79.84 13.71 -43.36
CA TYR A 598 79.66 12.93 -42.14
C TYR A 598 78.38 12.09 -42.31
N PRO A 599 78.43 10.75 -42.13
CA PRO A 599 77.25 9.90 -42.29
C PRO A 599 76.15 10.19 -41.24
#